data_AF-A0A2K5YZ53-F1
#
_entry.id   AF-A0A2K5YZ53-F1
#
_cell.length_a   1.000
_cell.length_b   1.000
_cell.length_c   1.000
_cell.angle_alpha   90.00
_cell.angle_beta   90.00
_cell.angle_gamma   90.00
#
_symmetry.space_group_name_H-M   'P 1'
#
loop_
_entity.id
_entity.type
_entity.pdbx_description
1 polymer ?
#
loop_
_entity_poly.entity_id
_entity_poly.type
_entity_poly.pdbx_seq_one_letter_code
_entity_poly.pdbx_strand_id
1 'polypeptide(L)'
;MSWIKEGELSLWERFCANIIKAGPMPKHIAFIMDGNRRYAKKCQVERQEGHSQGFNKLAETLRWCLNLGILEVTVYAFSIENFKRSKSEVDGLMDLARQKFSRLMEEHDISESLLDKCLYTNRSPHPDILIRTSGEVRLSDFLLWQTSHSCLVFQPVLWPEYTFWNLFEAILQFQMNHSVLQKARDMYAEERKRQQLERDQATVTEQLLREGLQASGDAQLRRTRLHKLSARREERVQGFLQALELKRADWLARLGTASA
;
A
#
# COMPACT_ATOMS: atom_id res chain seq x y z
N MET A 1 -17.67 -20.71 8.89
CA MET A 1 -18.16 -19.36 9.21
C MET A 1 -18.19 -18.53 7.94
N SER A 2 -19.16 -17.61 7.80
CA SER A 2 -19.22 -16.66 6.68
C SER A 2 -18.16 -15.57 6.84
N TRP A 3 -17.57 -15.12 5.73
CA TRP A 3 -16.67 -13.96 5.68
C TRP A 3 -17.39 -12.65 5.98
N ILE A 4 -18.69 -12.61 5.72
CA ILE A 4 -19.55 -11.46 5.95
C ILE A 4 -20.45 -11.79 7.14
N LYS A 5 -20.27 -11.06 8.23
CA LYS A 5 -21.25 -11.00 9.31
C LYS A 5 -22.19 -9.85 9.01
N GLU A 6 -23.49 -10.09 9.03
CA GLU A 6 -24.48 -9.02 9.03
C GLU A 6 -24.63 -8.45 10.45
N GLY A 7 -24.99 -7.18 10.58
CA GLY A 7 -25.24 -6.54 11.87
C GLY A 7 -25.00 -5.04 11.84
N GLU A 8 -25.92 -4.31 12.47
CA GLU A 8 -25.83 -2.86 12.62
C GLU A 8 -24.98 -2.47 13.83
N LEU A 9 -24.49 -1.21 13.81
CA LEU A 9 -23.89 -0.60 14.98
C LEU A 9 -24.95 -0.40 16.08
N SER A 10 -24.56 -0.65 17.32
CA SER A 10 -25.39 -0.31 18.48
C SER A 10 -25.62 1.20 18.60
N LEU A 11 -26.55 1.62 19.47
CA LEU A 11 -26.90 3.03 19.65
C LEU A 11 -25.68 3.92 19.90
N TRP A 12 -24.80 3.54 20.83
CA TRP A 12 -23.61 4.32 21.18
C TRP A 12 -22.55 4.29 20.09
N GLU A 13 -22.32 3.14 19.47
CA GLU A 13 -21.38 3.03 18.34
C GLU A 13 -21.83 3.90 17.17
N ARG A 14 -23.13 3.90 16.85
CA ARG A 14 -23.73 4.74 15.81
C ARG A 14 -23.65 6.23 16.15
N PHE A 15 -23.96 6.59 17.39
CA PHE A 15 -23.84 7.98 17.84
C PHE A 15 -22.41 8.50 17.69
N CYS A 16 -21.43 7.77 18.22
CA CYS A 16 -20.02 8.13 18.10
C CYS A 16 -19.56 8.12 16.64
N ALA A 17 -19.98 7.14 15.83
CA ALA A 17 -19.69 7.07 14.40
C ALA A 17 -20.17 8.32 13.66
N ASN A 18 -21.38 8.81 13.94
CA ASN A 18 -21.90 10.02 13.30
C ASN A 18 -21.08 11.26 13.65
N ILE A 19 -20.55 11.34 14.87
CA ILE A 19 -19.65 12.44 15.28
C ILE A 19 -18.34 12.39 14.49
N ILE A 20 -17.64 11.25 14.47
CA ILE A 20 -16.37 11.16 13.75
C ILE A 20 -16.53 11.28 12.24
N LYS A 21 -17.68 10.87 11.67
CA LYS A 21 -17.99 11.05 10.25
C LYS A 21 -18.12 12.51 9.82
N ALA A 22 -18.26 13.45 10.75
CA ALA A 22 -18.20 14.87 10.45
C ALA A 22 -16.78 15.37 10.11
N GLY A 23 -15.74 14.60 10.50
CA GLY A 23 -14.34 14.86 10.19
C GLY A 23 -13.82 14.04 8.99
N PRO A 24 -12.51 14.13 8.70
CA PRO A 24 -11.90 13.30 7.67
C PRO A 24 -11.96 11.82 8.07
N MET A 25 -12.46 10.97 7.18
CA MET A 25 -12.52 9.52 7.41
C MET A 25 -11.44 8.80 6.57
N PRO A 26 -10.80 7.76 7.12
CA PRO A 26 -9.89 6.92 6.33
C PRO A 26 -10.69 6.17 5.26
N LYS A 27 -10.13 6.04 4.07
CA LYS A 27 -10.68 5.27 2.95
C LYS A 27 -10.15 3.84 2.95
N HIS A 28 -8.91 3.66 3.41
CA HIS A 28 -8.24 2.36 3.48
C HIS A 28 -7.54 2.16 4.83
N ILE A 29 -7.85 1.08 5.54
CA ILE A 29 -7.16 0.68 6.78
C ILE A 29 -6.42 -0.64 6.60
N ALA A 30 -5.17 -0.70 7.05
CA ALA A 30 -4.39 -1.93 7.11
C ALA A 30 -4.26 -2.47 8.55
N PHE A 31 -4.33 -3.79 8.74
CA PHE A 31 -4.20 -4.44 10.05
C PHE A 31 -3.09 -5.49 10.09
N ILE A 32 -2.23 -5.40 11.11
CA ILE A 32 -1.36 -6.48 11.59
C ILE A 32 -2.08 -7.17 12.77
N MET A 33 -2.74 -8.30 12.46
CA MET A 33 -3.62 -9.05 13.36
C MET A 33 -2.83 -9.95 14.34
N ASP A 34 -1.99 -9.34 15.17
CA ASP A 34 -1.10 -10.03 16.10
C ASP A 34 -1.78 -10.33 17.45
N GLY A 35 -1.33 -11.39 18.13
CA GLY A 35 -1.78 -11.76 19.47
C GLY A 35 -2.57 -13.05 19.57
N ASN A 36 -2.92 -13.72 18.46
CA ASN A 36 -3.77 -14.93 18.47
C ASN A 36 -3.25 -16.04 19.40
N ARG A 37 -1.94 -16.34 19.35
CA ARG A 37 -1.32 -17.37 20.23
C ARG A 37 -1.28 -16.95 21.70
N ARG A 38 -1.08 -15.65 21.98
CA ARG A 38 -1.10 -15.09 23.34
C ARG A 38 -2.51 -15.15 23.92
N TYR A 39 -3.52 -14.85 23.10
CA TYR A 39 -4.92 -14.98 23.45
C TYR A 39 -5.30 -16.43 23.76
N ALA A 40 -4.90 -17.39 22.90
CA ALA A 40 -5.14 -18.81 23.16
C ALA A 40 -4.60 -19.25 24.53
N LYS A 41 -3.36 -18.84 24.84
CA LYS A 41 -2.73 -19.10 26.15
C LYS A 41 -3.51 -18.44 27.30
N LYS A 42 -3.94 -17.18 27.14
CA LYS A 42 -4.72 -16.44 28.14
C LYS A 42 -6.05 -17.13 28.46
N CYS A 43 -6.75 -17.62 27.43
CA CYS A 43 -8.04 -18.29 27.56
C CYS A 43 -7.95 -19.79 27.84
N GLN A 44 -6.73 -20.34 27.99
CA GLN A 44 -6.48 -21.77 28.19
C GLN A 44 -7.10 -22.65 27.09
N VAL A 45 -7.11 -22.16 25.85
CA VAL A 45 -7.56 -22.90 24.67
C VAL A 45 -6.39 -23.29 23.78
N GLU A 46 -6.64 -24.21 22.85
CA GLU A 46 -5.63 -24.58 21.87
C GLU A 46 -5.23 -23.42 20.96
N ARG A 47 -3.99 -23.45 20.44
CA ARG A 47 -3.49 -22.41 19.52
C ARG A 47 -4.38 -22.26 18.28
N GLN A 48 -4.87 -23.38 17.75
CA GLN A 48 -5.74 -23.39 16.58
C GLN A 48 -7.04 -22.63 16.86
N GLU A 49 -7.61 -22.79 18.06
CA GLU A 49 -8.79 -22.05 18.47
C GLU A 49 -8.52 -20.54 18.56
N GLY A 50 -7.35 -20.12 19.05
CA GLY A 50 -6.97 -18.70 19.03
C GLY A 50 -6.90 -18.11 17.63
N HIS A 51 -6.45 -18.88 16.63
CA HIS A 51 -6.46 -18.45 15.22
C HIS A 51 -7.87 -18.43 14.63
N SER A 52 -8.72 -19.41 14.96
CA SER A 52 -10.14 -19.43 14.61
C SER A 52 -10.85 -18.17 15.11
N GLN A 53 -10.62 -17.79 16.37
CA GLN A 53 -11.17 -16.57 16.95
C GLN A 53 -10.60 -15.31 16.30
N GLY A 54 -9.32 -15.32 15.92
CA GLY A 54 -8.73 -14.24 15.12
C GLY A 54 -9.44 -14.05 13.78
N PHE A 55 -9.79 -15.13 13.08
CA PHE A 55 -10.57 -15.04 11.85
C PHE A 55 -12.00 -14.51 12.10
N ASN A 56 -12.65 -14.94 13.18
CA ASN A 56 -13.97 -14.44 13.55
C ASN A 56 -13.97 -12.94 13.83
N LYS A 57 -12.87 -12.44 14.41
CA LYS A 57 -12.66 -11.03 14.66
C LYS A 57 -12.39 -10.23 13.38
N LEU A 58 -11.70 -10.81 12.41
CA LEU A 58 -11.55 -10.22 11.08
C LEU A 58 -12.90 -9.96 10.43
N ALA A 59 -13.77 -10.98 10.34
CA ALA A 59 -15.10 -10.84 9.75
C ALA A 59 -15.94 -9.76 10.47
N GLU A 60 -15.83 -9.68 11.79
CA GLU A 60 -16.51 -8.66 12.60
C GLU A 60 -15.96 -7.25 12.35
N THR A 61 -14.63 -7.12 12.23
CA THR A 61 -13.97 -5.83 11.99
C THR A 61 -14.27 -5.31 10.59
N LEU A 62 -14.31 -6.19 9.57
CA LEU A 62 -14.74 -5.82 8.21
C LEU A 62 -16.15 -5.25 8.20
N ARG A 63 -17.07 -5.84 8.97
CA ARG A 63 -18.43 -5.32 9.14
C ARG A 63 -18.43 -3.92 9.77
N TRP A 64 -17.61 -3.69 10.81
CA TRP A 64 -17.50 -2.35 11.41
C TRP A 64 -16.96 -1.32 10.41
N CYS A 65 -15.91 -1.65 9.65
CA CYS A 65 -15.38 -0.79 8.59
C CYS A 65 -16.47 -0.43 7.56
N LEU A 66 -17.24 -1.43 7.09
CA LEU A 66 -18.33 -1.22 6.16
C LEU A 66 -19.41 -0.29 6.73
N ASN A 67 -19.84 -0.50 7.98
CA ASN A 67 -20.83 0.37 8.65
C ASN A 67 -20.31 1.81 8.86
N LEU A 68 -18.99 1.98 8.96
CA LEU A 68 -18.33 3.27 9.04
C LEU A 68 -18.09 3.92 7.67
N GLY A 69 -18.40 3.23 6.57
CA GLY A 69 -18.15 3.71 5.20
C GLY A 69 -16.70 3.59 4.74
N ILE A 70 -15.90 2.76 5.42
CA ILE A 70 -14.51 2.46 5.08
C ILE A 70 -14.52 1.24 4.18
N LEU A 71 -14.27 1.45 2.88
CA LEU A 71 -14.56 0.46 1.84
C LEU A 71 -13.39 -0.47 1.54
N GLU A 72 -12.19 -0.18 2.03
CA GLU A 72 -11.01 -0.96 1.76
C GLU A 72 -10.25 -1.33 3.04
N VAL A 73 -9.91 -2.61 3.15
CA VAL A 73 -9.17 -3.16 4.29
C VAL A 73 -8.12 -4.15 3.80
N THR A 74 -6.86 -3.94 4.20
CA THR A 74 -5.77 -4.89 3.96
C THR A 74 -5.37 -5.56 5.27
N VAL A 75 -5.15 -6.88 5.28
CA VAL A 75 -4.81 -7.60 6.51
C VAL A 75 -3.59 -8.48 6.34
N TYR A 76 -2.74 -8.49 7.37
CA TYR A 76 -1.58 -9.37 7.40
C TYR A 76 -1.97 -10.74 7.97
N ALA A 77 -2.41 -11.63 7.10
CA ALA A 77 -2.86 -12.97 7.51
C ALA A 77 -1.70 -13.95 7.72
N PHE A 78 -0.64 -13.87 6.89
CA PHE A 78 0.50 -14.79 6.92
C PHE A 78 1.75 -14.15 6.32
N SER A 79 2.93 -14.39 6.92
CA SER A 79 4.21 -13.79 6.48
C SER A 79 5.11 -14.81 5.79
N ILE A 80 5.88 -14.38 4.78
CA ILE A 80 6.95 -15.19 4.19
C ILE A 80 8.07 -15.45 5.21
N GLU A 81 8.28 -14.59 6.21
CA GLU A 81 9.22 -14.87 7.31
C GLU A 81 8.81 -16.11 8.15
N ASN A 82 7.55 -16.57 8.03
CA ASN A 82 7.14 -17.84 8.59
C ASN A 82 7.75 -19.06 7.84
N PHE A 83 8.34 -18.82 6.66
CA PHE A 83 9.11 -19.76 5.85
C PHE A 83 10.47 -19.11 5.48
N LYS A 84 11.44 -19.14 6.40
CA LYS A 84 12.75 -18.47 6.28
C LYS A 84 13.43 -18.62 4.89
N ARG A 85 13.96 -17.52 4.35
CA ARG A 85 14.84 -17.47 3.15
C ARG A 85 16.17 -16.77 3.45
N SER A 86 17.21 -17.05 2.63
CA SER A 86 18.58 -16.52 2.82
C SER A 86 18.84 -15.24 2.01
N LYS A 87 19.81 -14.45 2.48
CA LYS A 87 20.20 -13.14 1.92
C LYS A 87 20.60 -13.19 0.43
N SER A 88 21.23 -14.28 -0.03
CA SER A 88 21.65 -14.45 -1.44
C SER A 88 20.47 -14.53 -2.41
N GLU A 89 19.31 -15.00 -1.95
CA GLU A 89 18.11 -15.13 -2.78
C GLU A 89 17.44 -13.76 -2.99
N VAL A 90 17.48 -12.89 -1.98
CA VAL A 90 16.93 -11.52 -2.05
C VAL A 90 17.76 -10.67 -3.03
N ASP A 91 19.09 -10.73 -2.94
CA ASP A 91 19.97 -10.00 -3.86
C ASP A 91 19.81 -10.50 -5.30
N GLY A 92 19.70 -11.83 -5.48
CA GLY A 92 19.42 -12.43 -6.79
C GLY A 92 18.07 -12.02 -7.39
N LEU A 93 17.02 -11.83 -6.58
CA LEU A 93 15.72 -11.35 -7.04
C LEU A 93 15.76 -9.89 -7.47
N MET A 94 16.50 -9.03 -6.77
CA MET A 94 16.67 -7.62 -7.13
C MET A 94 17.46 -7.46 -8.44
N ASP A 95 18.53 -8.24 -8.63
CA ASP A 95 19.31 -8.23 -9.87
C ASP A 95 18.53 -8.85 -11.05
N LEU A 96 17.72 -9.88 -10.79
CA LEU A 96 16.82 -10.46 -11.79
C LEU A 96 15.72 -9.46 -12.20
N ALA A 97 15.13 -8.73 -11.26
CA ALA A 97 14.17 -7.67 -11.57
C ALA A 97 14.82 -6.60 -12.47
N ARG A 98 16.02 -6.11 -12.12
CA ARG A 98 16.78 -5.16 -12.96
C ARG A 98 17.02 -5.70 -14.37
N GLN A 99 17.49 -6.94 -14.49
CA GLN A 99 17.77 -7.57 -15.79
C GLN A 99 16.52 -7.81 -16.65
N LYS A 100 15.38 -8.12 -16.03
CA LYS A 100 14.13 -8.39 -16.77
C LYS A 100 13.42 -7.10 -17.18
N PHE A 101 13.49 -6.05 -16.36
CA PHE A 101 12.90 -4.75 -16.69
C PHE A 101 13.71 -3.99 -17.74
N SER A 102 15.04 -4.10 -17.75
CA SER A 102 15.90 -3.43 -18.76
C SER A 102 15.68 -3.89 -20.21
N ARG A 103 15.02 -5.03 -20.43
CA ARG A 103 14.67 -5.53 -21.78
C ARG A 103 13.36 -4.96 -22.33
N LEU A 104 12.54 -4.37 -21.47
CA LEU A 104 11.19 -3.90 -21.80
C LEU A 104 11.01 -2.39 -21.59
N MET A 105 11.90 -1.75 -20.82
CA MET A 105 11.85 -0.33 -20.48
C MET A 105 13.26 0.27 -20.50
N GLU A 106 13.34 1.58 -20.70
CA GLU A 106 14.59 2.31 -20.57
C GLU A 106 14.89 2.54 -19.08
N GLU A 107 16.18 2.61 -18.69
CA GLU A 107 16.57 2.73 -17.28
C GLU A 107 15.96 3.96 -16.58
N HIS A 108 15.79 5.07 -17.32
CA HIS A 108 15.15 6.29 -16.84
C HIS A 108 13.61 6.24 -16.80
N ASP A 109 12.97 5.16 -17.26
CA ASP A 109 11.52 4.96 -17.11
C ASP A 109 11.16 4.42 -15.71
N ILE A 110 12.14 3.85 -15.00
CA ILE A 110 11.97 3.33 -13.65
C ILE A 110 11.78 4.51 -12.68
N SER A 111 10.58 4.59 -12.11
CA SER A 111 10.18 5.66 -11.19
C SER A 111 9.44 5.08 -10.00
N GLU A 112 9.30 5.90 -8.95
CA GLU A 112 8.49 5.58 -7.78
C GLU A 112 7.04 5.23 -8.13
N SER A 113 6.45 6.00 -9.06
CA SER A 113 5.09 5.74 -9.55
C SER A 113 4.98 4.41 -10.30
N LEU A 114 6.00 4.04 -11.07
CA LEU A 114 6.02 2.76 -11.76
C LEU A 114 6.18 1.59 -10.78
N LEU A 115 7.08 1.73 -9.80
CA LEU A 115 7.27 0.71 -8.76
C LEU A 115 5.96 0.47 -8.01
N ASP A 116 5.25 1.54 -7.63
CA ASP A 116 3.96 1.47 -6.95
C ASP A 116 2.92 0.65 -7.76
N LYS A 117 2.88 0.89 -9.08
CA LYS A 117 2.00 0.15 -10.00
C LYS A 117 2.42 -1.31 -10.23
N CYS A 118 3.65 -1.69 -9.88
CA CYS A 118 4.16 -3.05 -9.96
C CYS A 118 3.91 -3.87 -8.67
N LEU A 119 3.59 -3.22 -7.55
CA LEU A 119 3.30 -3.91 -6.29
C LEU A 119 2.04 -4.77 -6.39
N TYR A 120 1.89 -5.73 -5.48
CA TYR A 120 0.64 -6.52 -5.38
C TYR A 120 -0.57 -5.64 -5.02
N THR A 121 -0.33 -4.54 -4.33
CA THR A 121 -1.34 -3.56 -3.91
C THR A 121 -1.64 -2.52 -4.98
N ASN A 122 -1.24 -2.71 -6.24
CA ASN A 122 -1.35 -1.66 -7.27
C ASN A 122 -2.79 -1.24 -7.63
N ARG A 123 -3.80 -2.00 -7.19
CA ARG A 123 -5.22 -1.69 -7.35
C ARG A 123 -5.82 -0.96 -6.13
N SER A 124 -5.00 -0.71 -5.12
CA SER A 124 -5.35 -0.12 -3.84
C SER A 124 -4.59 1.20 -3.64
N PRO A 125 -5.23 2.27 -3.13
CA PRO A 125 -4.50 3.40 -2.60
C PRO A 125 -3.68 2.97 -1.38
N HIS A 126 -2.66 3.75 -1.04
CA HIS A 126 -1.90 3.56 0.20
C HIS A 126 -2.83 3.64 1.42
N PRO A 127 -2.67 2.80 2.46
CA PRO A 127 -3.50 2.85 3.64
C PRO A 127 -3.44 4.23 4.31
N ASP A 128 -4.57 4.73 4.80
CA ASP A 128 -4.61 5.93 5.64
C ASP A 128 -4.12 5.62 7.06
N ILE A 129 -4.41 4.40 7.53
CA ILE A 129 -4.06 3.91 8.87
C ILE A 129 -3.44 2.53 8.75
N LEU A 130 -2.34 2.31 9.47
CA LEU A 130 -1.81 0.98 9.76
C LEU A 130 -1.96 0.69 11.26
N ILE A 131 -2.78 -0.31 11.58
CA ILE A 131 -3.06 -0.72 12.95
C ILE A 131 -2.30 -2.00 13.25
N ARG A 132 -1.61 -2.06 14.40
CA ARG A 132 -1.04 -3.28 14.93
C ARG A 132 -1.51 -3.53 16.36
N THR A 133 -2.05 -4.72 16.57
CA THR A 133 -2.47 -5.20 17.89
C THR A 133 -1.31 -5.83 18.67
N SER A 134 -1.56 -6.20 19.92
CA SER A 134 -0.71 -6.94 20.86
C SER A 134 0.46 -6.18 21.51
N GLY A 135 0.52 -4.86 21.35
CA GLY A 135 1.51 -4.00 22.02
C GLY A 135 2.90 -3.99 21.42
N GLU A 136 3.12 -4.69 20.31
CA GLU A 136 4.39 -4.68 19.60
C GLU A 136 4.54 -3.40 18.77
N VAL A 137 5.66 -2.70 18.91
CA VAL A 137 5.93 -1.41 18.24
C VAL A 137 6.87 -1.56 17.04
N ARG A 138 6.53 -2.46 16.11
CA ARG A 138 7.27 -2.68 14.85
C ARG A 138 6.32 -2.99 13.69
N LEU A 139 6.80 -2.90 12.45
CA LEU A 139 5.97 -3.18 11.27
C LEU A 139 6.04 -4.64 10.78
N SER A 140 7.07 -5.40 11.18
CA SER A 140 7.24 -6.81 10.77
C SER A 140 7.17 -7.02 9.25
N ASP A 141 7.83 -6.14 8.50
CA ASP A 141 7.95 -6.20 7.03
C ASP A 141 6.59 -6.17 6.28
N PHE A 142 5.59 -5.51 6.87
CA PHE A 142 4.26 -5.37 6.29
C PHE A 142 4.04 -3.97 5.72
N LEU A 143 3.73 -3.91 4.42
CA LEU A 143 3.36 -2.70 3.69
C LEU A 143 4.34 -1.51 3.89
N LEU A 144 5.64 -1.78 3.99
CA LEU A 144 6.66 -0.76 4.31
C LEU A 144 6.62 0.43 3.36
N TRP A 145 6.46 0.17 2.06
CA TRP A 145 6.36 1.20 1.03
C TRP A 145 5.08 2.01 1.17
N GLN A 146 3.95 1.30 1.22
CA GLN A 146 2.61 1.87 1.20
C GLN A 146 2.29 2.63 2.49
N THR A 147 2.96 2.34 3.60
CA THR A 147 2.65 2.93 4.92
C THR A 147 3.62 4.01 5.38
N SER A 148 4.52 4.44 4.49
CA SER A 148 5.52 5.50 4.78
C SER A 148 4.91 6.83 5.24
N HIS A 149 3.68 7.15 4.80
CA HIS A 149 2.95 8.37 5.17
C HIS A 149 1.53 8.08 5.69
N SER A 150 1.36 6.93 6.32
CA SER A 150 0.12 6.52 6.99
C SER A 150 0.15 6.88 8.48
N CYS A 151 -1.02 6.95 9.11
CA CYS A 151 -1.12 7.02 10.56
C CYS A 151 -0.81 5.63 11.15
N LEU A 152 0.27 5.52 11.94
CA LEU A 152 0.65 4.28 12.61
C LEU A 152 0.01 4.20 13.99
N VAL A 153 -0.78 3.17 14.25
CA VAL A 153 -1.49 2.98 15.52
C VAL A 153 -1.11 1.63 16.13
N PHE A 154 -0.44 1.66 17.28
CA PHE A 154 -0.06 0.48 18.04
C PHE A 154 -0.94 0.35 19.27
N GLN A 155 -1.71 -0.74 19.37
CA GLN A 155 -2.63 -0.97 20.47
C GLN A 155 -2.26 -2.24 21.25
N PRO A 156 -2.30 -2.22 22.59
CA PRO A 156 -1.91 -3.35 23.43
C PRO A 156 -2.89 -4.52 23.38
N VAL A 157 -4.14 -4.29 22.97
CA VAL A 157 -5.20 -5.30 22.86
C VAL A 157 -4.76 -6.48 21.98
N LEU A 158 -5.05 -7.72 22.38
CA LEU A 158 -4.79 -8.90 21.55
C LEU A 158 -5.81 -8.97 20.42
N TRP A 159 -5.41 -9.41 19.21
CA TRP A 159 -6.31 -9.38 18.06
C TRP A 159 -7.69 -10.02 18.30
N PRO A 160 -7.82 -11.24 18.86
CA PRO A 160 -9.16 -11.82 19.08
C PRO A 160 -10.06 -11.02 20.05
N GLU A 161 -9.48 -10.12 20.84
CA GLU A 161 -10.16 -9.26 21.81
C GLU A 161 -10.47 -7.87 21.26
N TYR A 162 -10.16 -7.60 19.98
CA TYR A 162 -10.36 -6.29 19.36
C TYR A 162 -11.83 -5.87 19.38
N THR A 163 -12.09 -4.59 19.65
CA THR A 163 -13.46 -4.05 19.76
C THR A 163 -13.68 -2.90 18.79
N PHE A 164 -14.95 -2.53 18.58
CA PHE A 164 -15.30 -1.30 17.86
C PHE A 164 -14.58 -0.08 18.44
N TRP A 165 -14.44 0.00 19.76
CA TRP A 165 -13.80 1.13 20.44
C TRP A 165 -12.31 1.24 20.14
N ASN A 166 -11.62 0.12 19.91
CA ASN A 166 -10.23 0.15 19.44
C ASN A 166 -10.14 0.70 18.01
N LEU A 167 -11.05 0.28 17.12
CA LEU A 167 -11.13 0.85 15.78
C LEU A 167 -11.45 2.35 15.81
N PHE A 168 -12.40 2.74 16.65
CA PHE A 168 -12.79 4.13 16.85
C PHE A 168 -11.62 5.00 17.34
N GLU A 169 -10.86 4.51 18.34
CA GLU A 169 -9.64 5.18 18.81
C GLU A 169 -8.61 5.36 17.69
N ALA A 170 -8.40 4.33 16.86
CA ALA A 170 -7.48 4.43 15.73
C ALA A 170 -7.92 5.48 14.70
N ILE A 171 -9.22 5.58 14.43
CA ILE A 171 -9.78 6.62 13.56
C ILE A 171 -9.61 8.01 14.18
N LEU A 172 -9.81 8.17 15.49
CA LEU A 172 -9.52 9.43 16.17
C LEU A 172 -8.03 9.81 16.05
N GLN A 173 -7.11 8.86 16.21
CA GLN A 173 -5.68 9.14 16.00
C GLN A 173 -5.39 9.60 14.57
N PHE A 174 -6.02 8.99 13.57
CA PHE A 174 -5.93 9.45 12.19
C PHE A 174 -6.46 10.88 12.04
N GLN A 175 -7.62 11.20 12.60
CA GLN A 175 -8.20 12.54 12.51
C GLN A 175 -7.31 13.60 13.15
N MET A 176 -6.73 13.30 14.31
CA MET A 176 -5.79 14.20 15.00
C MET A 176 -4.52 14.46 14.18
N ASN A 177 -4.06 13.46 13.41
CA ASN A 177 -2.85 13.57 12.57
C ASN A 177 -3.13 14.00 11.12
N HIS A 178 -4.40 14.09 10.72
CA HIS A 178 -4.80 14.19 9.31
C HIS A 178 -4.17 15.39 8.60
N SER A 179 -4.23 16.58 9.21
CA SER A 179 -3.73 17.81 8.59
C SER A 179 -2.21 17.78 8.36
N VAL A 180 -1.46 17.29 9.35
CA VAL A 180 0.01 17.19 9.29
C VAL A 180 0.43 16.13 8.28
N LEU A 181 -0.20 14.95 8.31
CA LEU A 181 0.06 13.88 7.36
C LEU A 181 -0.29 14.30 5.93
N GLN A 182 -1.42 14.98 5.73
CA GLN A 182 -1.82 15.47 4.43
C GLN A 182 -0.81 16.47 3.88
N LYS A 183 -0.39 17.45 4.69
CA LYS A 183 0.63 18.41 4.30
C LYS A 183 1.96 17.74 3.96
N ALA A 184 2.40 16.75 4.74
CA ALA A 184 3.61 16.00 4.46
C ALA A 184 3.53 15.22 3.14
N ARG A 185 2.39 14.57 2.87
CA ARG A 185 2.13 13.88 1.60
C ARG A 185 2.17 14.83 0.41
N ASP A 186 1.52 15.98 0.52
CA ASP A 186 1.46 16.97 -0.54
C ASP A 186 2.86 17.56 -0.82
N MET A 187 3.60 17.93 0.23
CA MET A 187 4.97 18.42 0.12
C MET A 187 5.90 17.38 -0.53
N TYR A 188 5.80 16.11 -0.12
CA TYR A 188 6.57 15.03 -0.73
C TYR A 188 6.22 14.88 -2.21
N ALA A 189 4.94 14.85 -2.57
CA ALA A 189 4.51 14.73 -3.96
C ALA A 189 4.99 15.90 -4.84
N GLU A 190 4.94 17.13 -4.31
CA GLU A 190 5.44 18.34 -4.98
C GLU A 190 6.96 18.23 -5.25
N GLU A 191 7.73 17.83 -4.23
CA GLU A 191 9.17 17.67 -4.32
C GLU A 191 9.57 16.58 -5.34
N ARG A 192 8.83 15.46 -5.38
CA ARG A 192 9.09 14.40 -6.35
C ARG A 192 8.78 14.83 -7.78
N LYS A 193 7.71 15.60 -8.00
CA LYS A 193 7.42 16.21 -9.32
C LYS A 193 8.53 17.17 -9.73
N ARG A 194 9.02 18.00 -8.81
CA ARG A 194 10.13 18.94 -9.04
C ARG A 194 11.41 18.20 -9.45
N GLN A 195 11.83 17.19 -8.68
CA GLN A 195 13.01 16.38 -8.99
C GLN A 195 12.88 15.65 -10.34
N GLN A 196 11.69 15.16 -10.67
CA GLN A 196 11.46 14.52 -11.97
C GLN A 196 11.60 15.52 -13.12
N LEU A 197 11.04 16.72 -12.98
CA LEU A 197 11.17 17.78 -13.98
C LEU A 197 12.63 18.20 -14.17
N GLU A 198 13.38 18.39 -13.09
CA GLU A 198 14.81 18.72 -13.13
C GLU A 198 15.63 17.65 -13.88
N ARG A 199 15.36 16.36 -13.61
CA ARG A 199 16.00 15.24 -14.34
C ARG A 199 15.65 15.25 -15.82
N ASP A 200 14.37 15.42 -16.15
CA ASP A 200 13.94 15.43 -17.55
C ASP A 200 14.56 16.60 -18.31
N GLN A 201 14.68 17.78 -17.68
CA GLN A 201 15.37 18.94 -18.24
C GLN A 201 16.88 18.69 -18.46
N ALA A 202 17.54 18.02 -17.51
CA ALA A 202 18.95 17.63 -17.63
C ALA A 202 19.16 16.68 -18.82
N THR A 203 18.32 15.64 -18.95
CA THR A 203 18.36 14.69 -20.07
C THR A 203 18.18 15.39 -21.42
N VAL A 204 17.20 16.29 -21.54
CA VAL A 204 16.99 17.08 -22.76
C VAL A 204 18.20 17.96 -23.07
N THR A 205 18.79 18.58 -22.05
CA THR A 205 19.96 19.45 -22.22
C THR A 205 21.17 18.67 -22.73
N GLU A 206 21.42 17.48 -22.17
CA GLU A 206 22.50 16.59 -22.60
C GLU A 206 22.29 16.12 -24.05
N GLN A 207 21.07 15.76 -24.44
CA GLN A 207 20.74 15.39 -25.81
C GLN A 207 21.01 16.53 -26.80
N LEU A 208 20.60 17.76 -26.47
CA LEU A 208 20.82 18.93 -27.32
C LEU A 208 22.32 19.24 -27.49
N LEU A 209 23.10 19.14 -26.39
CA LEU A 209 24.55 19.32 -26.43
C LEU A 209 25.23 18.29 -27.33
N ARG A 210 24.83 17.01 -27.26
CA ARG A 210 25.32 15.94 -28.15
C ARG A 210 24.97 16.19 -29.62
N GLU A 211 23.81 16.79 -29.89
CA GLU A 211 23.36 17.19 -31.23
C GLU A 211 24.04 18.47 -31.75
N GLY A 212 24.94 19.10 -30.98
CA GLY A 212 25.64 20.34 -31.35
C GLY A 212 24.75 21.59 -31.33
N LEU A 213 23.52 21.48 -30.80
CA LEU A 213 22.57 22.57 -30.70
C LEU A 213 22.82 23.32 -29.37
N GLN A 214 23.04 24.64 -29.43
CA GLN A 214 23.20 25.42 -28.21
C GLN A 214 21.91 25.37 -27.38
N ALA A 215 22.05 24.88 -26.15
CA ALA A 215 20.94 24.83 -25.21
C ALA A 215 20.35 26.25 -24.99
N SER A 216 21.15 27.31 -25.08
CA SER A 216 20.77 28.70 -24.78
C SER A 216 19.81 29.39 -25.76
N GLY A 217 19.54 28.84 -26.95
CA GLY A 217 18.92 29.61 -28.04
C GLY A 217 17.39 29.54 -28.19
N ASP A 218 16.74 28.42 -27.85
CA ASP A 218 15.33 28.23 -28.18
C ASP A 218 14.54 27.53 -27.06
N ALA A 219 13.90 28.34 -26.22
CA ALA A 219 13.05 27.87 -25.13
C ALA A 219 11.89 27.00 -25.62
N GLN A 220 11.41 27.23 -26.86
CA GLN A 220 10.33 26.48 -27.46
C GLN A 220 10.80 25.09 -27.91
N LEU A 221 12.02 24.98 -28.43
CA LEU A 221 12.63 23.68 -28.76
C LEU A 221 12.80 22.81 -27.50
N ARG A 222 13.35 23.37 -26.41
CA ARG A 222 13.49 22.65 -25.12
C ARG A 222 12.15 22.15 -24.60
N ARG A 223 11.13 23.01 -24.59
CA ARG A 223 9.77 22.65 -24.14
C ARG A 223 9.18 21.53 -25.00
N THR A 224 9.39 21.59 -26.32
CA THR A 224 8.92 20.56 -27.26
C THR A 224 9.61 19.23 -27.01
N ARG A 225 10.94 19.22 -26.81
CA ARG A 225 11.71 18.00 -26.50
C ARG A 225 11.28 17.40 -25.16
N LEU A 226 11.07 18.22 -24.14
CA LEU A 226 10.59 17.79 -22.83
C LEU A 226 9.22 17.11 -22.91
N HIS A 227 8.27 17.72 -23.65
CA HIS A 227 6.96 17.12 -23.88
C HIS A 227 7.05 15.78 -24.61
N LYS A 228 7.87 15.70 -25.67
CA LYS A 228 8.10 14.44 -26.41
C LYS A 228 8.72 13.36 -25.52
N LEU A 229 9.68 13.72 -24.65
CA LEU A 229 10.29 12.79 -23.71
C LEU A 229 9.26 12.21 -22.75
N SER A 230 8.46 13.07 -22.11
CA SER A 230 7.41 12.65 -21.17
C SER A 230 6.37 11.76 -21.85
N ALA A 231 5.90 12.12 -23.05
CA ALA A 231 4.91 11.35 -23.80
C ALA A 231 5.43 9.95 -24.19
N ARG A 232 6.68 9.85 -24.66
CA ARG A 232 7.30 8.56 -24.98
C ARG A 232 7.48 7.67 -23.76
N ARG A 233 7.89 8.25 -22.62
CA ARG A 233 7.97 7.52 -21.36
C ARG A 233 6.60 7.00 -20.95
N GLU A 234 5.57 7.82 -21.03
CA GLU A 234 4.21 7.42 -20.68
C GLU A 234 3.70 6.28 -21.58
N GLU A 235 3.92 6.37 -22.89
CA GLU A 235 3.57 5.31 -23.85
C GLU A 235 4.23 3.97 -23.49
N ARG A 236 5.56 3.97 -23.24
CA ARG A 236 6.30 2.77 -22.85
C ARG A 236 5.81 2.20 -21.52
N VAL A 237 5.59 3.06 -20.53
CA VAL A 237 5.07 2.68 -19.21
C VAL A 237 3.70 2.03 -19.34
N GLN A 238 2.79 2.62 -20.13
CA GLN A 238 1.45 2.04 -20.34
C GLN A 238 1.52 0.69 -21.05
N GLY A 239 2.34 0.56 -22.10
CA GLY A 239 2.56 -0.71 -22.79
C GLY A 239 3.09 -1.81 -21.84
N PHE A 240 4.06 -1.45 -20.99
CA PHE A 240 4.59 -2.36 -19.97
C PHE A 240 3.53 -2.77 -18.93
N LEU A 241 2.74 -1.83 -18.41
CA LEU A 241 1.71 -2.12 -17.41
C LEU A 241 0.60 -3.02 -17.98
N GLN A 242 0.21 -2.83 -19.24
CA GLN A 242 -0.73 -3.72 -19.92
C GLN A 242 -0.18 -5.13 -20.04
N ALA A 243 1.09 -5.27 -20.46
CA ALA A 243 1.74 -6.58 -20.53
C ALA A 243 1.86 -7.26 -19.16
N LEU A 244 2.13 -6.49 -18.10
CA LEU A 244 2.19 -6.99 -16.73
C LEU A 244 0.82 -7.49 -16.24
N GLU A 245 -0.26 -6.74 -16.50
CA GLU A 245 -1.63 -7.15 -16.15
C GLU A 245 -2.07 -8.40 -16.93
N LEU A 246 -1.74 -8.47 -18.23
CA LEU A 246 -1.98 -9.69 -19.02
C LEU A 246 -1.26 -10.90 -18.42
N LYS A 247 0.00 -10.75 -18.02
CA LYS A 247 0.76 -11.83 -17.39
C LYS A 247 0.16 -12.26 -16.05
N ARG A 248 -0.33 -11.31 -15.23
CA ARG A 248 -1.02 -11.60 -13.98
C ARG A 248 -2.32 -12.38 -14.22
N ALA A 249 -3.10 -11.97 -15.20
CA ALA A 249 -4.34 -12.65 -15.58
C ALA A 249 -4.09 -14.06 -16.15
N ASP A 250 -3.07 -14.22 -17.01
CA ASP A 250 -2.68 -15.52 -17.58
C ASP A 250 -2.29 -16.53 -16.48
N TRP A 251 -1.44 -16.12 -15.53
CA TRP A 251 -1.08 -16.98 -14.41
C TRP A 251 -2.26 -17.33 -13.50
N LEU A 252 -3.14 -16.36 -13.23
CA LEU A 252 -4.36 -16.60 -12.46
C LEU A 252 -5.27 -17.63 -13.14
N ALA A 253 -5.45 -17.53 -14.46
CA ALA A 253 -6.24 -18.48 -15.24
C ALA A 253 -5.62 -19.89 -15.21
N ARG A 254 -4.31 -20.00 -15.46
CA ARG A 254 -3.59 -21.29 -15.48
C ARG A 254 -3.68 -22.05 -14.16
N LEU A 255 -3.46 -21.36 -13.04
CA LEU A 255 -3.55 -21.97 -11.71
C LEU A 255 -4.99 -22.36 -11.35
N GLY A 256 -5.97 -21.56 -11.80
CA GLY A 256 -7.39 -21.87 -11.63
C GLY A 256 -7.84 -23.13 -12.39
N THR A 257 -7.30 -23.36 -13.58
CA THR A 257 -7.61 -24.56 -14.39
C THR A 257 -6.83 -25.80 -13.98
N ALA A 258 -5.65 -25.66 -13.36
CA ALA A 258 -4.84 -26.79 -12.91
C ALA A 258 -5.35 -27.44 -11.60
N SER A 259 -6.35 -26.83 -10.95
CA SER A 259 -6.95 -27.29 -9.70
C SER A 259 -8.32 -27.98 -9.90
N ALA A 260 -8.71 -28.25 -11.15
CA ALA A 260 -9.90 -29.02 -11.55
C ALA A 260 -9.47 -30.36 -12.15
#